data_AF-A0A5J4UID2-F1
#
_entry.id   AF-A0A5J4UID2-F1
#
_cell.length_a   1.000
_cell.length_b   1.000
_cell.length_c   1.000
_cell.angle_alpha   90.00
_cell.angle_beta   90.00
_cell.angle_gamma   90.00
#
_symmetry.space_group_name_H-M   'P 1'
#
loop_
_entity.id
_entity.type
_entity.pdbx_description
1 polymer ?
#
loop_
_entity_poly.entity_id
_entity_poly.type
_entity_poly.pdbx_seq_one_letter_code
_entity_poly.pdbx_strand_id
1 'polypeptide(L)'
;DNFVIGNQQKSAGTIYLIDFGLCKRINKQNGNVVKPSYHSSFRGTVRYASPNAHRHLELGRQDDLISLLYVLVELYMGKLPWTKVTDPDMVFSLKIESQGGQLVENMPPEFQQFDDHIFTLDYEDEPDYLYLISLLESIADREGIDLDTRFDWEIEIAERKAVVVKKQQDYLKQKRFVSMILANKRQKICITNRQI
;
A
#
# COMPACT_ATOMS: atom_id res chain seq x y z
N ASP A 1 1.51 -4.78 5.24
CA ASP A 1 1.04 -4.16 6.50
C ASP A 1 1.44 -2.69 6.68
N ASN A 2 2.54 -2.21 6.09
CA ASN A 2 2.95 -0.80 6.26
C ASN A 2 2.37 0.17 5.22
N PHE A 3 1.50 -0.31 4.33
CA PHE A 3 0.74 0.50 3.38
C PHE A 3 -0.74 0.37 3.70
N VAL A 4 -1.45 1.50 3.79
CA VAL A 4 -2.89 1.55 4.04
C VAL A 4 -3.59 2.46 3.05
N ILE A 5 -4.85 2.16 2.75
CA ILE A 5 -5.69 2.98 1.86
C ILE A 5 -6.53 3.96 2.68
N GLY A 6 -6.78 5.16 2.13
CA GLY A 6 -7.64 6.13 2.80
C GLY A 6 -9.09 5.63 2.94
N ASN A 7 -9.69 5.83 4.11
CA ASN A 7 -11.05 5.35 4.39
C ASN A 7 -12.18 6.31 3.92
N GLN A 8 -11.83 7.51 3.45
CA GLN A 8 -12.77 8.50 2.93
C GLN A 8 -12.89 8.39 1.42
N GLN A 9 -14.04 8.78 0.85
CA GLN A 9 -14.25 8.67 -0.60
C GLN A 9 -13.23 9.52 -1.39
N LYS A 10 -12.82 10.67 -0.83
CA LYS A 10 -11.82 11.55 -1.44
C LYS A 10 -10.39 11.04 -1.32
N SER A 11 -10.12 10.15 -0.36
CA SER A 11 -8.78 9.63 -0.07
C SER A 11 -8.64 8.16 -0.47
N ALA A 12 -9.68 7.55 -1.04
CA ALA A 12 -9.72 6.11 -1.30
C ALA A 12 -8.70 5.70 -2.37
N GLY A 13 -8.41 6.58 -3.34
CA GLY A 13 -7.34 6.40 -4.32
C GLY A 13 -5.94 6.72 -3.80
N THR A 14 -5.79 7.09 -2.52
CA THR A 14 -4.47 7.42 -1.94
C THR A 14 -3.98 6.29 -1.05
N ILE A 15 -2.76 5.82 -1.33
CA ILE A 15 -2.02 4.88 -0.50
C ILE A 15 -1.11 5.68 0.46
N TYR A 16 -1.17 5.34 1.74
CA TYR A 16 -0.39 5.97 2.80
C TYR A 16 0.62 4.98 3.35
N LEU A 17 1.87 5.44 3.49
CA LEU A 17 2.90 4.73 4.25
C LEU A 17 2.69 5.01 5.74
N ILE A 18 2.74 3.96 6.56
CA ILE A 18 2.61 4.03 8.02
C ILE A 18 3.78 3.31 8.70
N ASP A 19 3.82 3.43 10.03
CA ASP A 19 4.81 2.79 10.90
C ASP A 19 6.26 3.17 10.58
N PHE A 20 6.64 4.36 11.02
CA PHE A 20 8.01 4.84 10.96
C PHE A 20 8.85 4.40 12.18
N GLY A 21 8.37 3.43 12.98
CA GLY A 21 9.02 3.02 14.23
C GLY A 21 10.39 2.36 14.02
N LEU A 22 10.62 1.79 12.84
CA LEU A 22 11.90 1.19 12.43
C LEU A 22 12.74 2.11 11.54
N CYS A 23 12.24 3.29 11.18
CA CYS A 23 12.97 4.20 10.30
C CYS A 23 14.25 4.69 10.95
N LYS A 24 15.30 4.78 10.13
CA LYS A 24 16.60 5.29 10.54
C LYS A 24 16.99 6.44 9.63
N ARG A 25 17.59 7.47 10.22
CA ARG A 25 18.17 8.56 9.44
C ARG A 25 19.40 8.05 8.69
N ILE A 26 19.44 8.27 7.38
CA ILE A 26 20.63 7.97 6.55
C ILE A 26 21.83 8.69 7.15
N ASN A 27 22.92 7.95 7.32
CA ASN A 27 24.15 8.48 7.87
C ASN A 27 24.81 9.41 6.86
N LYS A 28 24.97 10.69 7.22
CA LYS A 28 25.61 11.69 6.37
C LYS A 28 26.76 12.38 7.11
N GLN A 29 27.89 12.52 6.43
CA GLN A 29 29.05 13.28 6.89
C GLN A 29 29.36 14.37 5.86
N ASN A 30 29.38 15.64 6.28
CA ASN A 30 29.61 16.79 5.40
C ASN A 30 28.70 16.82 4.15
N GLY A 31 27.44 16.38 4.29
CA GLY A 31 26.47 16.33 3.19
C GLY A 31 26.47 15.02 2.39
N ASN A 32 27.54 14.24 2.46
CA ASN A 32 27.68 12.97 1.72
C ASN A 32 27.16 11.79 2.54
N VAL A 33 26.50 10.83 1.89
CA VAL A 33 26.10 9.57 2.51
C VAL A 33 27.35 8.72 2.76
N VAL A 34 27.50 8.18 3.97
CA VAL A 34 28.67 7.37 4.34
C VAL A 34 28.21 6.15 5.11
N LYS A 35 28.62 4.96 4.66
CA LYS A 35 28.30 3.71 5.36
C LYS A 35 28.89 3.70 6.77
N PRO A 36 28.08 3.46 7.81
CA PRO A 36 28.56 3.29 9.17
C PRO A 36 29.45 2.04 9.30
N SER A 37 30.45 2.09 10.18
CA SER A 37 31.41 1.01 10.39
C SER A 37 30.92 -0.09 11.34
N TYR A 38 29.70 0.02 11.88
CA TYR A 38 29.14 -0.95 12.82
C TYR A 38 28.16 -1.90 12.12
N HIS A 39 28.06 -3.12 12.64
CA HIS A 39 27.04 -4.07 12.20
C HIS A 39 25.65 -3.67 12.72
N SER A 40 24.64 -3.83 11.87
CA SER A 40 23.25 -3.60 12.25
C SER A 40 22.63 -4.89 12.79
N SER A 41 21.67 -4.75 13.71
CA SER A 41 20.80 -5.87 14.08
C SER A 41 19.76 -6.07 12.99
N PHE A 42 19.45 -7.33 12.64
CA PHE A 42 18.32 -7.62 11.78
C PHE A 42 17.03 -7.09 12.43
N ARG A 43 16.27 -6.30 11.68
CA ARG A 43 14.95 -5.80 12.06
C ARG A 43 14.04 -5.79 10.84
N GLY A 44 12.75 -6.03 11.05
CA GLY A 44 11.74 -6.05 9.99
C GLY A 44 11.29 -7.45 9.61
N THR A 45 10.54 -7.54 8.52
CA THR A 45 9.86 -8.76 8.10
C THR A 45 10.74 -9.59 7.17
N VAL A 46 11.15 -10.78 7.61
CA VAL A 46 12.02 -11.73 6.86
C VAL A 46 11.61 -11.91 5.40
N ARG A 47 10.30 -11.92 5.11
CA ARG A 47 9.75 -12.05 3.76
C ARG A 47 10.24 -10.95 2.81
N TYR A 48 10.18 -9.69 3.23
CA TYR A 48 10.49 -8.54 2.37
C TYR A 48 11.90 -7.97 2.60
N ALA A 49 12.60 -8.38 3.66
CA ALA A 49 13.94 -7.90 3.97
C ALA A 49 14.95 -8.20 2.84
N SER A 50 15.78 -7.21 2.48
CA SER A 50 16.83 -7.40 1.45
C SER A 50 17.90 -8.41 1.88
N PRO A 51 18.71 -8.95 0.95
CA PRO A 51 19.87 -9.78 1.30
C PRO A 51 20.86 -9.10 2.27
N ASN A 52 20.98 -7.76 2.24
CA ASN A 52 21.85 -7.02 3.16
C ASN A 52 21.35 -7.06 4.60
N ALA A 53 20.02 -7.03 4.79
CA ALA A 53 19.41 -7.19 6.11
C ALA A 53 19.77 -8.55 6.71
N HIS A 54 19.62 -9.63 5.95
CA HIS A 54 20.02 -10.98 6.36
C HIS A 54 21.51 -11.07 6.75
N ARG A 55 22.37 -10.32 6.06
CA ARG A 55 23.81 -10.22 6.35
C ARG A 55 24.17 -9.27 7.50
N HIS A 56 23.19 -8.69 8.20
CA HIS A 56 23.43 -7.76 9.32
C HIS A 56 24.24 -6.52 8.90
N LEU A 57 24.11 -6.12 7.63
CA LEU A 57 24.72 -4.91 7.09
C LEU A 57 23.83 -3.69 7.40
N GLU A 58 24.42 -2.50 7.35
CA GLU A 58 23.64 -1.27 7.37
C GLU A 58 22.78 -1.18 6.11
N LEU A 59 21.49 -0.85 6.29
CA LEU A 59 20.50 -0.74 5.21
C LEU A 59 20.47 0.67 4.62
N GLY A 60 20.56 0.74 3.30
CA GLY A 60 20.48 1.98 2.52
C GLY A 60 19.16 2.12 1.75
N ARG A 61 19.14 3.08 0.82
CA ARG A 61 17.96 3.40 0.00
C ARG A 61 17.56 2.24 -0.93
N GLN A 62 18.53 1.50 -1.42
CA GLN A 62 18.33 0.35 -2.29
C GLN A 62 17.62 -0.80 -1.57
N ASP A 63 17.82 -0.97 -0.25
CA ASP A 63 17.20 -2.05 0.51
C ASP A 63 15.68 -1.87 0.64
N ASP A 64 15.22 -0.62 0.74
CA ASP A 64 13.80 -0.28 0.66
C ASP A 64 13.23 -0.56 -0.75
N LEU A 65 13.99 -0.29 -1.81
CA LEU A 65 13.58 -0.60 -3.20
C LEU A 65 13.55 -2.10 -3.50
N ILE A 66 14.47 -2.89 -2.93
CA ILE A 66 14.43 -4.36 -3.00
C ILE A 66 13.17 -4.87 -2.29
N SER A 67 12.84 -4.30 -1.12
CA SER A 67 11.61 -4.63 -0.40
C SER A 67 10.38 -4.29 -1.24
N LEU A 68 10.38 -3.15 -1.93
CA LEU A 68 9.32 -2.76 -2.87
C LEU A 68 9.20 -3.74 -4.03
N LEU A 69 10.31 -4.15 -4.66
CA LEU A 69 10.28 -5.15 -5.74
C LEU A 69 9.64 -6.46 -5.27
N TYR A 70 9.98 -6.95 -4.08
CA TYR A 70 9.36 -8.16 -3.53
C TYR A 70 7.86 -8.00 -3.29
N VAL A 71 7.39 -6.82 -2.87
CA VAL A 71 5.96 -6.53 -2.75
C VAL A 71 5.30 -6.54 -4.14
N LEU A 72 5.91 -5.92 -5.15
CA LEU A 72 5.37 -5.89 -6.51
C LEU A 72 5.30 -7.29 -7.14
N VAL A 73 6.33 -8.11 -6.95
CA VAL A 73 6.34 -9.52 -7.38
C VAL A 73 5.22 -10.30 -6.69
N GLU A 74 5.05 -10.14 -5.38
CA GLU A 74 3.98 -10.84 -4.65
C GLU A 74 2.58 -10.37 -5.09
N LEU A 75 2.39 -9.09 -5.38
CA LEU A 75 1.13 -8.55 -5.90
C LEU A 75 0.82 -9.10 -7.30
N TYR A 76 1.83 -9.20 -8.17
CA TYR A 76 1.66 -9.63 -9.56
C TYR A 76 1.54 -11.16 -9.69
N MET A 77 2.39 -11.92 -9.01
CA MET A 77 2.46 -13.39 -9.09
C MET A 77 1.64 -14.10 -7.99
N GLY A 78 1.15 -13.36 -7.00
CA GLY A 78 0.39 -13.87 -5.85
C GLY A 78 1.24 -14.54 -4.76
N LYS A 79 2.54 -14.74 -4.98
CA LYS A 79 3.48 -15.35 -4.03
C LYS A 79 4.93 -15.02 -4.36
N LEU A 80 5.79 -15.07 -3.35
CA LEU A 80 7.25 -15.16 -3.48
C LEU A 80 7.72 -16.62 -3.40
N PRO A 81 8.89 -16.98 -3.99
CA PRO A 81 9.45 -18.34 -3.90
C PRO A 81 9.60 -18.84 -2.46
N TRP A 82 9.90 -17.94 -1.52
CA TRP A 82 10.09 -18.23 -0.10
C TRP A 82 8.84 -18.01 0.78
N THR A 83 7.64 -17.84 0.20
CA THR A 83 6.41 -17.52 0.98
C THR A 83 6.11 -18.52 2.10
N LYS A 84 6.39 -19.81 1.86
CA LYS A 84 6.11 -20.91 2.80
C LYS A 84 7.35 -21.37 3.57
N VAL A 85 8.47 -20.66 3.45
CA VAL A 85 9.72 -21.01 4.10
C VAL A 85 9.82 -20.25 5.42
N THR A 86 10.02 -20.98 6.52
CA THR A 86 10.12 -20.41 7.87
C THR A 86 11.55 -20.19 8.33
N ASP A 87 12.51 -20.94 7.76
CA ASP A 87 13.93 -20.85 8.09
C ASP A 87 14.57 -19.61 7.42
N PRO A 88 15.05 -18.61 8.18
CA PRO A 88 15.63 -17.40 7.63
C PRO A 88 16.83 -17.64 6.70
N ASP A 89 17.66 -18.65 6.98
CA ASP A 89 18.85 -18.94 6.18
C ASP A 89 18.48 -19.53 4.81
N MET A 90 17.41 -20.35 4.78
CA MET A 90 16.86 -20.85 3.53
C MET A 90 16.13 -19.75 2.74
N VAL A 91 15.44 -18.82 3.42
CA VAL A 91 14.88 -17.62 2.77
C VAL A 91 15.99 -16.79 2.12
N PHE A 92 17.11 -16.59 2.82
CA PHE A 92 18.26 -15.87 2.28
C PHE A 92 18.85 -16.57 1.05
N SER A 93 19.06 -17.89 1.12
CA SER A 93 19.58 -18.66 -0.02
C SER A 93 18.69 -18.52 -1.26
N LEU A 94 17.37 -18.68 -1.10
CA LEU A 94 16.41 -18.50 -2.20
C LEU A 94 16.42 -17.08 -2.76
N LYS A 95 16.64 -16.05 -1.92
CA LYS A 95 16.76 -14.66 -2.37
C LYS A 95 17.97 -14.46 -3.26
N ILE A 96 19.12 -15.06 -2.91
CA ILE A 96 20.34 -14.99 -3.72
C ILE A 96 20.17 -15.75 -5.03
N GLU A 97 19.58 -16.94 -4.99
CA GLU A 97 19.31 -17.73 -6.20
C GLU A 97 18.37 -17.01 -7.16
N SER A 98 17.39 -16.26 -6.65
CA SER A 98 16.40 -15.54 -7.45
C SER A 98 16.90 -14.22 -8.06
N GLN A 99 18.14 -13.80 -7.78
CA GLN A 99 18.72 -12.55 -8.33
C GLN A 99 19.06 -12.69 -9.82
N GLY A 100 19.30 -11.54 -10.47
CA GLY A 100 19.71 -11.51 -11.87
C GLY A 100 18.55 -11.88 -12.79
N GLY A 101 17.36 -11.36 -12.48
CA GLY A 101 16.19 -11.53 -13.32
C GLY A 101 15.30 -12.74 -13.06
N GLN A 102 15.78 -13.79 -12.38
CA GLN A 102 15.00 -15.02 -12.21
C GLN A 102 13.68 -14.79 -11.47
N LEU A 103 13.69 -13.88 -10.47
CA LEU A 103 12.48 -13.54 -9.72
C LEU A 103 11.39 -12.89 -10.59
N VAL A 104 11.80 -12.17 -11.64
CA VAL A 104 10.94 -11.33 -12.48
C VAL A 104 10.78 -11.86 -13.90
N GLU A 105 11.24 -13.08 -14.18
CA GLU A 105 11.26 -13.67 -15.53
C GLU A 105 9.86 -13.74 -16.19
N ASN A 106 8.81 -13.85 -15.38
CA ASN A 106 7.41 -13.96 -15.82
C ASN A 106 6.64 -12.63 -15.66
N MET A 107 7.34 -11.54 -15.37
CA MET A 107 6.79 -10.18 -15.26
C MET A 107 7.06 -9.38 -16.54
N PRO A 108 6.46 -8.19 -16.72
CA PRO A 108 6.83 -7.29 -17.81
C PRO A 108 8.36 -7.06 -17.88
N PRO A 109 8.96 -7.00 -19.07
CA PRO A 109 10.42 -7.00 -19.25
C PRO A 109 11.14 -5.82 -18.57
N GLU A 110 10.45 -4.71 -18.34
CA GLU A 110 10.98 -3.55 -17.59
C GLU A 110 11.32 -3.91 -16.13
N PHE A 111 10.72 -4.95 -15.56
CA PHE A 111 11.10 -5.42 -14.22
C PHE A 111 12.50 -6.03 -14.18
N GLN A 112 13.01 -6.57 -15.30
CA GLN A 112 14.43 -6.97 -15.38
C GLN A 112 15.34 -5.76 -15.19
N GLN A 113 15.02 -4.65 -15.87
CA GLN A 113 15.79 -3.41 -15.77
C GLN A 113 15.69 -2.79 -14.37
N PHE A 114 14.52 -2.90 -13.74
CA PHE A 114 14.31 -2.52 -12.35
C PHE A 114 15.21 -3.35 -11.41
N ASP A 115 15.20 -4.68 -11.55
CA ASP A 115 16.02 -5.63 -10.78
C ASP A 115 17.52 -5.31 -10.94
N ASP A 116 17.99 -5.19 -12.18
CA ASP A 116 19.38 -4.89 -12.51
C ASP A 116 19.81 -3.57 -11.87
N HIS A 117 19.00 -2.51 -11.98
CA HIS A 117 19.32 -1.22 -11.39
C HIS A 117 19.47 -1.32 -9.87
N ILE A 118 18.47 -1.84 -9.15
CA ILE A 118 18.50 -1.81 -7.68
C ILE A 118 19.59 -2.71 -7.08
N PHE A 119 19.95 -3.80 -7.76
CA PHE A 119 20.99 -4.72 -7.27
C PHE A 119 22.42 -4.27 -7.62
N THR A 120 22.59 -3.24 -8.46
CA THR A 120 23.90 -2.60 -8.70
C THR A 120 24.27 -1.52 -7.68
N LEU A 121 23.32 -1.09 -6.84
CA LEU A 121 23.50 0.02 -5.90
C LEU A 121 24.10 -0.42 -4.56
N ASP A 122 25.02 0.39 -4.06
CA ASP A 122 25.55 0.32 -2.71
C ASP A 122 24.86 1.31 -1.75
N TYR A 123 25.21 1.27 -0.47
CA TYR A 123 24.60 2.10 0.59
C TYR A 123 24.72 3.61 0.30
N GLU A 124 25.86 4.01 -0.25
CA GLU A 124 26.19 5.39 -0.58
C GLU A 124 25.45 5.90 -1.82
N ASP A 125 25.01 5.02 -2.70
CA ASP A 125 24.45 5.39 -3.99
C ASP A 125 23.04 5.95 -3.86
N GLU A 126 22.74 6.92 -4.72
CA GLU A 126 21.40 7.46 -4.88
C GLU A 126 20.71 6.72 -6.01
N PRO A 127 19.61 5.99 -5.73
CA PRO A 127 18.84 5.35 -6.79
C PRO A 127 18.31 6.39 -7.77
N ASP A 128 18.38 6.09 -9.06
CA ASP A 128 17.66 6.86 -10.08
C ASP A 128 16.14 6.57 -10.01
N TYR A 129 15.45 7.29 -9.14
CA TYR A 129 14.01 7.13 -8.93
C TYR A 129 13.20 7.49 -10.18
N LEU A 130 13.65 8.46 -10.98
CA LEU A 130 12.94 8.87 -12.19
C LEU A 130 13.01 7.78 -13.25
N TYR A 131 14.17 7.12 -13.39
CA TYR A 131 14.32 5.95 -14.23
C TYR A 131 13.36 4.82 -13.80
N LEU A 132 13.36 4.47 -12.51
CA LEU A 132 12.46 3.42 -11.99
C LEU A 132 10.97 3.74 -12.20
N ILE A 133 10.58 5.00 -12.05
CA ILE A 133 9.21 5.45 -12.34
C ILE A 133 8.90 5.30 -13.84
N SER A 134 9.81 5.72 -14.72
CA SER A 134 9.63 5.63 -16.18
C SER A 134 9.47 4.19 -16.67
N LEU A 135 10.09 3.22 -16.00
CA LEU A 135 9.90 1.79 -16.28
C LEU A 135 8.46 1.36 -16.02
N LEU A 136 7.87 1.78 -14.90
CA LEU A 136 6.48 1.48 -14.55
C LEU A 136 5.49 2.20 -15.47
N GLU A 137 5.77 3.46 -15.83
CA GLU A 137 4.98 4.23 -16.80
C GLU A 137 5.01 3.58 -18.19
N SER A 138 6.17 3.10 -18.64
CA SER A 138 6.30 2.37 -19.92
C SER A 138 5.44 1.10 -19.96
N ILE A 139 5.35 0.38 -18.84
CA ILE A 139 4.44 -0.77 -18.73
C ILE A 139 2.99 -0.29 -18.88
N ALA A 140 2.59 0.75 -18.15
CA ALA A 140 1.23 1.27 -18.22
C ALA A 140 0.86 1.71 -19.63
N ASP A 141 1.73 2.45 -20.31
CA ASP A 141 1.53 2.90 -21.70
C ASP A 141 1.40 1.72 -22.67
N ARG A 142 2.28 0.71 -22.57
CA ARG A 142 2.24 -0.47 -23.45
C ARG A 142 0.96 -1.27 -23.28
N GLU A 143 0.51 -1.44 -22.03
CA GLU A 143 -0.69 -2.21 -21.71
C GLU A 143 -1.99 -1.38 -21.84
N GLY A 144 -1.88 -0.08 -22.16
CA GLY A 144 -3.02 0.82 -22.27
C GLY A 144 -3.73 1.09 -20.93
N ILE A 145 -2.98 1.05 -19.83
CA ILE A 145 -3.47 1.28 -18.47
C ILE A 145 -3.50 2.79 -18.21
N ASP A 146 -4.70 3.33 -17.99
CA ASP A 146 -4.88 4.70 -17.51
C ASP A 146 -4.61 4.74 -16.00
N LEU A 147 -3.51 5.40 -15.60
CA LEU A 147 -3.09 5.54 -14.21
C LEU A 147 -4.04 6.39 -13.36
N ASP A 148 -4.94 7.18 -13.97
CA ASP A 148 -6.01 7.90 -13.28
C ASP A 148 -7.27 7.03 -13.08
N THR A 149 -7.26 5.79 -13.57
CA THR A 149 -8.34 4.82 -13.34
C THR A 149 -8.47 4.54 -11.84
N ARG A 150 -9.71 4.58 -11.36
CA ARG A 150 -10.02 4.26 -9.96
C ARG A 150 -9.69 2.81 -9.65
N PHE A 151 -9.13 2.57 -8.48
CA PHE A 151 -8.94 1.23 -7.98
C PHE A 151 -10.28 0.55 -7.63
N ASP A 152 -10.29 -0.79 -7.63
CA ASP A 152 -11.46 -1.62 -7.32
C ASP A 152 -12.12 -1.22 -5.99
N TRP A 153 -11.30 -0.95 -4.96
CA TRP A 153 -11.79 -0.59 -3.64
C TRP A 153 -12.40 0.82 -3.59
N GLU A 154 -12.03 1.73 -4.50
CA GLU A 154 -12.65 3.06 -4.56
C GLU A 154 -14.12 2.97 -4.98
N ILE A 155 -14.39 2.10 -5.96
CA ILE A 155 -15.74 1.80 -6.44
C ILE A 155 -16.53 1.16 -5.30
N GLU A 156 -15.97 0.12 -4.66
CA GLU A 156 -16.63 -0.59 -3.57
C GLU A 156 -16.95 0.33 -2.37
N ILE A 157 -16.01 1.18 -1.96
CA ILE A 157 -16.21 2.13 -0.85
C ILE A 157 -17.33 3.13 -1.20
N ALA A 158 -17.37 3.62 -2.44
CA ALA A 158 -18.41 4.54 -2.89
C ALA A 158 -19.80 3.88 -2.86
N GLU A 159 -19.91 2.65 -3.35
CA GLU A 159 -21.16 1.87 -3.35
C GLU A 159 -21.65 1.59 -1.92
N ARG A 160 -20.76 1.10 -1.04
CA ARG A 160 -21.07 0.83 0.37
C ARG A 160 -21.59 2.09 1.07
N LYS A 161 -20.97 3.25 0.82
CA LYS A 161 -21.42 4.54 1.38
C LYS A 161 -22.78 4.96 0.83
N ALA A 162 -23.04 4.78 -0.46
CA ALA A 162 -24.33 5.09 -1.07
C ALA A 162 -25.47 4.28 -0.41
N VAL A 163 -25.24 3.00 -0.14
CA VAL A 163 -26.20 2.13 0.56
C VAL A 163 -26.49 2.62 1.98
N VAL A 164 -25.46 2.99 2.75
CA VAL A 164 -25.62 3.51 4.12
C VAL A 164 -26.39 4.83 4.13
N VAL A 165 -26.05 5.76 3.23
CA VAL A 165 -26.74 7.05 3.09
C VAL A 165 -28.21 6.85 2.75
N LYS A 166 -28.53 5.95 1.81
CA LYS A 166 -29.90 5.63 1.43
C LYS A 166 -30.71 5.10 2.63
N LYS A 167 -30.16 4.13 3.38
CA LYS A 167 -30.80 3.61 4.60
C LYS A 167 -31.06 4.71 5.63
N GLN A 168 -30.10 5.62 5.83
CA GLN A 168 -30.24 6.72 6.76
C GLN A 168 -31.34 7.70 6.32
N GLN A 169 -31.40 8.02 5.02
CA GLN A 169 -32.45 8.88 4.46
C GLN A 169 -33.84 8.23 4.60
N ASP A 170 -33.96 6.94 4.35
CA ASP A 170 -35.23 6.21 4.47
C ASP A 170 -35.71 6.15 5.92
N TYR A 171 -34.80 5.89 6.87
CA TYR A 171 -35.10 5.97 8.31
C TYR A 171 -35.60 7.36 8.72
N LEU A 172 -34.92 8.43 8.28
CA LEU A 172 -35.32 9.81 8.59
C LEU A 172 -36.68 10.18 7.96
N LYS A 173 -36.96 9.72 6.74
CA LYS A 173 -38.27 9.88 6.08
C LYS A 173 -39.36 9.17 6.88
N GLN A 174 -39.14 7.92 7.27
CA GLN A 174 -40.10 7.15 8.06
C GLN A 174 -40.36 7.81 9.42
N LYS A 175 -39.32 8.27 10.11
CA LYS A 175 -39.43 8.97 11.40
C LYS A 175 -40.22 10.29 11.26
N ARG A 176 -39.97 11.07 10.20
CA ARG A 176 -40.75 12.29 9.89
C ARG A 176 -42.22 11.98 9.61
N PHE A 177 -42.50 10.95 8.83
CA PHE A 177 -43.86 10.52 8.52
C PHE A 177 -44.63 10.12 9.77
N VAL A 178 -44.04 9.29 10.63
CA VAL A 178 -44.64 8.88 11.92
C VAL A 178 -44.87 10.10 12.82
N SER A 179 -43.90 11.01 12.93
CA SER A 179 -44.04 12.22 13.74
C SER A 179 -45.19 13.12 13.26
N MET A 180 -45.34 13.29 11.95
CA MET A 180 -46.43 14.06 11.34
C MET A 180 -47.81 13.44 11.61
N ILE A 181 -47.93 12.11 11.52
CA ILE A 181 -49.18 11.41 11.88
C ILE A 181 -49.52 11.63 13.36
N LEU A 182 -48.54 11.49 14.26
CA LEU A 182 -48.74 11.70 15.69
C LEU A 182 -49.15 13.15 16.02
N ALA A 183 -48.56 14.14 15.34
CA ALA A 183 -48.91 15.56 15.50
C ALA A 183 -50.35 15.85 15.04
N ASN A 184 -50.75 15.32 13.87
CA ASN A 184 -52.11 15.46 13.35
C ASN A 184 -53.16 14.79 14.26
N LYS A 185 -52.85 13.62 14.84
CA LYS A 185 -53.72 12.98 15.84
C LYS A 185 -53.89 13.85 17.09
N ARG A 186 -52.82 14.46 17.60
CA ARG A 186 -52.87 15.37 18.76
C ARG A 186 -53.71 16.63 18.48
N GLN A 187 -53.56 17.23 17.30
CA GLN A 187 -54.38 18.38 16.90
C GLN A 187 -55.87 18.03 16.80
N LYS A 188 -56.20 16.87 16.20
CA LYS A 188 -57.60 16.42 16.14
C LYS A 188 -58.21 16.25 17.53
N ILE A 189 -57.52 15.60 18.47
CA ILE A 189 -57.99 15.42 19.85
C ILE A 189 -58.22 16.77 20.56
N CYS A 190 -57.33 17.75 20.37
CA CYS A 190 -57.50 19.09 20.95
C CYS A 190 -58.72 19.84 20.38
N ILE A 191 -59.07 19.63 19.11
CA ILE A 191 -60.23 20.27 18.49
C ILE A 191 -61.52 19.64 18.99
N THR A 192 -61.59 18.31 19.13
CA THR A 192 -62.79 17.62 19.65
C THR A 192 -63.09 17.98 21.11
N ASN A 193 -62.07 18.23 21.93
CA ASN A 193 -62.24 18.60 23.34
C ASN A 193 -62.56 20.09 23.58
N ARG A 194 -62.61 20.93 22.54
CA ARG A 194 -63.01 22.36 22.64
C ARG A 194 -64.46 22.62 22.24
N GLN A 195 -65.19 21.60 21.78
CA GLN A 195 -66.60 21.70 21.35
C GLN A 195 -67.59 21.07 22.35
N ILE A 196 -67.16 20.78 23.58
CA ILE A 196 -67.98 20.34 24.72
C ILE A 196 -67.81 21.38 25.82
#